data_AF-A0A960WRA2-F1
#
_entry.id   AF-A0A960WRA2-F1
#
_cell.length_a   1.000
_cell.length_b   1.000
_cell.length_c   1.000
_cell.angle_alpha   90.00
_cell.angle_beta   90.00
_cell.angle_gamma   90.00
#
_symmetry.space_group_name_H-M   'P 1'
#
loop_
_entity.id
_entity.type
_entity.pdbx_description
1 polymer ?
#
loop_
_entity_poly.entity_id
_entity_poly.type
_entity_poly.pdbx_seq_one_letter_code
_entity_poly.pdbx_strand_id
1 'polypeptide(L)'
;MNTFSNPRPRLNHDVPHWIRESEEIFFVTVCSQERGSDYLTRAPVANALLETVQHRNKTGIWWCSAFVVMPDHVHGLIRFSSPQPMSRVMQLWKSWTTRSIGVQWQRQWFDHRLRGDEEWRKKADYLLNNPVRAGLVSDPLEWPWRFLAPR
;
A
#
# COMPACT_ATOMS: atom_id res chain seq x y z
N MET A 1 -13.95 -30.24 35.86
CA MET A 1 -14.73 -29.31 35.01
C MET A 1 -14.20 -27.90 35.20
N ASN A 2 -14.33 -27.10 34.16
CA ASN A 2 -13.95 -25.69 33.97
C ASN A 2 -12.49 -25.36 33.61
N THR A 3 -12.37 -25.11 32.31
CA THR A 3 -11.35 -24.43 31.52
C THR A 3 -11.04 -23.03 32.02
N PHE A 4 -9.77 -22.72 32.30
CA PHE A 4 -9.32 -21.34 32.46
C PHE A 4 -8.81 -20.81 31.11
N SER A 5 -9.66 -20.01 30.47
CA SER A 5 -9.32 -19.17 29.32
C SER A 5 -8.34 -18.07 29.73
N ASN A 6 -7.10 -18.17 29.27
CA ASN A 6 -6.08 -17.13 29.44
C ASN A 6 -6.38 -15.96 28.47
N PRO A 7 -6.51 -14.70 28.92
CA PRO A 7 -6.69 -13.57 28.00
C PRO A 7 -5.42 -13.36 27.17
N ARG A 8 -5.57 -13.23 25.85
CA ARG A 8 -4.48 -12.89 24.93
C ARG A 8 -3.87 -11.54 25.34
N PRO A 9 -2.53 -11.39 25.42
CA PRO A 9 -1.94 -10.11 25.71
C PRO A 9 -2.25 -9.13 24.58
N ARG A 10 -2.73 -7.94 24.93
CA ARG A 10 -2.84 -6.82 23.98
C ARG A 10 -1.41 -6.44 23.57
N LEU A 11 -1.10 -6.56 22.29
CA LEU A 11 0.17 -6.08 21.74
C LEU A 11 0.16 -4.56 21.80
N ASN A 12 0.99 -3.99 22.69
CA ASN A 12 1.30 -2.56 22.68
C ASN A 12 1.99 -2.24 21.35
N HIS A 13 1.38 -1.36 20.56
CA HIS A 13 1.92 -0.83 19.30
C HIS A 13 2.91 0.32 19.53
N ASP A 14 3.65 0.33 20.63
CA ASP A 14 4.63 1.39 20.90
C ASP A 14 6.00 0.92 20.40
N VAL A 15 6.35 1.39 19.20
CA VAL A 15 7.67 1.23 18.60
C VAL A 15 8.70 1.94 19.49
N PRO A 16 9.85 1.32 19.84
CA PRO A 16 10.86 1.96 20.67
C PRO A 16 11.38 3.28 20.09
N HIS A 17 11.45 4.32 20.91
CA HIS A 17 11.77 5.71 20.53
C HIS A 17 13.13 5.92 19.83
N TRP A 18 14.06 4.96 19.86
CA TRP A 18 15.35 5.04 19.16
C TRP A 18 15.31 4.50 17.73
N ILE A 19 14.24 3.81 17.35
CA ILE A 19 13.97 3.46 15.97
C ILE A 19 13.24 4.65 15.36
N ARG A 20 13.92 5.44 14.54
CA ARG A 20 13.28 6.54 13.80
C ARG A 20 12.19 5.94 12.89
N GLU A 21 10.93 6.24 13.16
CA GLU A 21 9.76 5.83 12.36
C GLU A 21 9.91 6.13 10.85
N SER A 22 10.82 7.04 10.45
CA SER A 22 11.00 7.55 9.09
C SER A 22 11.90 6.73 8.14
N GLU A 23 12.50 5.64 8.62
CA GLU A 23 13.38 4.78 7.78
C GLU A 23 12.72 3.46 7.38
N GLU A 24 11.52 3.19 7.87
CA GLU A 24 10.84 1.92 7.68
C GLU A 24 10.05 1.89 6.38
N ILE A 25 10.19 0.80 5.63
CA ILE A 25 9.40 0.52 4.44
C ILE A 25 8.22 -0.37 4.86
N PHE A 26 7.03 0.02 4.43
CA PHE A 26 5.79 -0.72 4.67
C PHE A 26 5.28 -1.30 3.36
N PHE A 27 4.85 -2.56 3.41
CA PHE A 27 3.93 -3.10 2.43
C PHE A 27 2.50 -2.71 2.81
N VAL A 28 1.80 -1.98 1.96
CA VAL A 28 0.44 -1.51 2.20
C VAL A 28 -0.53 -2.11 1.19
N THR A 29 -1.74 -2.44 1.64
CA THR A 29 -2.87 -2.81 0.77
C THR A 29 -4.08 -1.95 1.10
N VAL A 30 -4.63 -1.25 0.11
CA VAL A 30 -5.83 -0.42 0.26
C VAL A 30 -6.91 -0.90 -0.68
N CYS A 31 -8.05 -1.33 -0.13
CA CYS A 31 -9.15 -1.91 -0.90
C CYS A 31 -10.24 -0.88 -1.18
N SER A 32 -10.87 -0.95 -2.36
CA SER A 32 -12.13 -0.27 -2.64
C SER A 32 -13.28 -0.91 -1.85
N GLN A 33 -14.35 -0.15 -1.64
CA GLN A 33 -15.57 -0.63 -1.00
C GLN A 33 -16.27 -1.69 -1.85
N GLU A 34 -16.38 -1.43 -3.15
CA GLU A 34 -16.92 -2.39 -4.10
C GLU A 34 -15.85 -3.46 -4.38
N ARG A 35 -16.14 -4.70 -3.98
CA ARG A 35 -15.28 -5.87 -4.24
C ARG A 35 -15.63 -6.50 -5.58
N GLY A 36 -14.64 -7.03 -6.28
CA GLY A 36 -14.83 -7.65 -7.59
C GLY A 36 -15.17 -6.65 -8.72
N SER A 37 -15.03 -5.35 -8.45
CA SER A 37 -15.13 -4.28 -9.44
C SER A 37 -13.83 -4.19 -10.24
N ASP A 38 -13.92 -3.73 -11.50
CA ASP A 38 -12.77 -3.38 -12.34
C ASP A 38 -12.44 -1.89 -12.32
N TYR A 39 -13.15 -1.13 -11.48
CA TYR A 39 -13.17 0.32 -11.50
C TYR A 39 -11.78 0.95 -11.36
N LEU A 40 -10.91 0.40 -10.50
CA LEU A 40 -9.58 0.98 -10.28
C LEU A 40 -8.66 0.79 -11.49
N THR A 41 -8.91 -0.24 -12.31
CA THR A 41 -8.12 -0.56 -13.51
C THR A 41 -8.67 0.08 -14.79
N ARG A 42 -9.73 0.89 -14.70
CA ARG A 42 -10.15 1.74 -15.82
C ARG A 42 -9.09 2.80 -16.06
N ALA A 43 -8.64 2.94 -17.30
CA ALA A 43 -7.46 3.75 -17.63
C ALA A 43 -7.43 5.15 -17.00
N PRO A 44 -8.52 5.96 -17.01
CA PRO A 44 -8.49 7.27 -16.36
C PRO A 44 -8.27 7.20 -14.84
N VAL A 45 -8.86 6.21 -14.17
CA VAL A 45 -8.74 6.01 -12.71
C VAL A 45 -7.35 5.50 -12.37
N ALA A 46 -6.88 4.46 -13.06
CA ALA A 46 -5.56 3.88 -12.84
C ALA A 46 -4.45 4.90 -13.07
N ASN A 47 -4.49 5.65 -14.18
CA ASN A 47 -3.52 6.69 -14.48
C ASN A 47 -3.51 7.78 -13.40
N ALA A 48 -4.68 8.28 -13.01
CA ALA A 48 -4.77 9.28 -11.95
C ALA A 48 -4.21 8.77 -10.62
N LEU A 49 -4.46 7.51 -10.26
CA LEU A 49 -3.86 6.90 -9.07
C LEU A 49 -2.33 6.87 -9.16
N LEU A 50 -1.76 6.42 -10.29
CA LEU A 50 -0.32 6.37 -10.50
C LEU A 50 0.32 7.77 -10.49
N GLU A 51 -0.34 8.77 -11.07
CA GLU A 51 0.08 10.18 -11.01
C GLU A 51 0.15 10.68 -9.57
N THR A 52 -0.81 10.30 -8.71
CA THR A 52 -0.76 10.68 -7.29
C THR A 52 0.43 10.09 -6.56
N VAL A 53 0.84 8.87 -6.93
CA VAL A 53 2.01 8.19 -6.37
C VAL A 53 3.28 8.91 -6.81
N GLN A 54 3.40 9.18 -8.11
CA GLN A 54 4.54 9.90 -8.67
C GLN A 54 4.68 11.30 -8.08
N HIS A 55 3.58 12.04 -7.95
CA HIS A 55 3.59 13.39 -7.36
C HIS A 55 4.06 13.38 -5.91
N ARG A 56 3.59 12.43 -5.10
CA ARG A 56 4.00 12.32 -3.68
C ARG A 56 5.45 11.87 -3.52
N ASN A 57 5.96 11.04 -4.43
CA ASN A 57 7.39 10.74 -4.51
C ASN A 57 8.21 12.00 -4.82
N LYS A 58 7.80 12.78 -5.83
CA LYS A 58 8.51 14.01 -6.22
C LYS A 58 8.52 15.08 -5.14
N THR A 59 7.45 15.17 -4.35
CA THR A 59 7.28 16.19 -3.29
C THR A 59 7.79 15.72 -1.92
N GLY A 60 8.33 14.51 -1.80
CA GLY A 60 8.87 13.99 -0.53
C GLY A 60 7.81 13.73 0.55
N ILE A 61 6.53 13.64 0.18
CA ILE A 61 5.44 13.26 1.10
C ILE A 61 5.58 11.79 1.51
N TRP A 62 6.03 10.95 0.58
CA TRP A 62 6.44 9.58 0.81
C TRP A 62 7.54 9.19 -0.18
N TRP A 63 8.11 8.00 -0.01
CA TRP A 63 8.95 7.35 -1.02
C TRP A 63 8.42 5.95 -1.29
N CYS A 64 7.63 5.84 -2.35
CA CYS A 64 7.12 4.58 -2.87
C CYS A 64 8.12 3.97 -3.84
N SER A 65 8.56 2.73 -3.60
CA SER A 65 9.48 2.02 -4.50
C SER A 65 8.75 1.27 -5.61
N ALA A 66 7.60 0.69 -5.29
CA ALA A 66 6.74 -0.03 -6.22
C ALA A 66 5.28 0.11 -5.79
N PHE A 67 4.38 0.25 -6.76
CA PHE A 67 2.94 0.34 -6.55
C PHE A 67 2.22 -0.40 -7.66
N VAL A 68 1.20 -1.18 -7.33
CA VAL A 68 0.38 -1.93 -8.29
C VAL A 68 -1.09 -1.63 -8.02
N VAL A 69 -1.79 -1.19 -9.05
CA VAL A 69 -3.25 -1.07 -9.05
C VAL A 69 -3.84 -2.39 -9.54
N MET A 70 -4.63 -3.02 -8.67
CA MET A 70 -5.44 -4.19 -8.97
C MET A 70 -6.90 -3.73 -9.21
N PRO A 71 -7.78 -4.57 -9.77
CA PRO A 71 -9.17 -4.18 -10.09
C PRO A 71 -9.94 -3.47 -8.95
N ASP A 72 -9.81 -3.97 -7.72
CA ASP A 72 -10.54 -3.51 -6.53
C ASP A 72 -9.64 -3.18 -5.32
N HIS A 73 -8.32 -3.14 -5.51
CA HIS A 73 -7.39 -2.72 -4.46
C HIS A 73 -6.07 -2.22 -5.04
N VAL A 74 -5.22 -1.64 -4.19
CA VAL A 74 -3.86 -1.26 -4.55
C VAL A 74 -2.87 -1.86 -3.57
N HIS A 75 -1.67 -2.16 -4.04
CA HIS A 75 -0.51 -2.55 -3.23
C HIS A 75 0.60 -1.53 -3.37
N GLY A 76 1.34 -1.26 -2.30
CA GLY A 76 2.49 -0.35 -2.33
C GLY A 76 3.61 -0.77 -1.39
N LEU A 77 4.85 -0.53 -1.79
CA LEU A 77 6.03 -0.51 -0.92
C LEU A 77 6.39 0.94 -0.66
N ILE A 78 6.11 1.43 0.55
CA ILE A 78 6.14 2.86 0.84
C ILE A 78 6.92 3.13 2.13
N ARG A 79 7.85 4.08 2.05
CA ARG A 79 8.47 4.71 3.21
C ARG A 79 7.82 6.07 3.45
N PHE A 80 7.51 6.37 4.71
CA PHE A 80 6.84 7.61 5.09
C PHE A 80 7.82 8.59 5.76
N SER A 81 7.67 9.89 5.45
CA SER A 81 8.50 10.96 6.00
C SER A 81 8.06 11.34 7.42
N SER A 82 8.98 11.42 8.36
CA SER A 82 8.75 12.10 9.65
C SER A 82 8.72 13.62 9.42
N PRO A 83 7.85 14.39 10.12
CA PRO A 83 7.11 14.02 11.33
C PRO A 83 5.67 13.52 11.13
N GLN A 84 5.18 13.39 9.88
CA GLN A 84 3.80 12.98 9.68
C GLN A 84 3.64 11.45 9.83
N PRO A 85 2.75 10.96 10.70
CA PRO A 85 2.53 9.54 10.85
C PRO A 85 1.92 8.96 9.56
N MET A 86 2.29 7.72 9.22
CA MET A 86 1.75 6.98 8.07
C MET A 86 0.23 7.09 7.99
N SER A 87 -0.47 6.93 9.11
CA SER A 87 -1.93 6.99 9.19
C SER A 87 -2.50 8.30 8.64
N ARG A 88 -1.86 9.44 8.94
CA ARG A 88 -2.27 10.75 8.45
C ARG A 88 -2.03 10.88 6.95
N VAL A 89 -0.86 10.46 6.46
CA VAL A 89 -0.53 10.50 5.03
C VAL A 89 -1.51 9.64 4.22
N MET A 90 -1.77 8.42 4.67
CA MET A 90 -2.70 7.49 4.03
C MET A 90 -4.15 8.02 4.04
N GLN A 91 -4.61 8.56 5.17
CA GLN A 91 -5.94 9.19 5.25
C GLN A 91 -6.09 10.36 4.28
N LEU A 92 -5.09 11.23 4.18
CA LEU A 92 -5.11 12.36 3.25
C LEU A 92 -5.08 11.90 1.79
N TRP A 93 -4.28 10.88 1.45
CA TRP A 93 -4.26 10.30 0.10
C TRP A 93 -5.61 9.68 -0.28
N LYS A 94 -6.20 8.86 0.59
CA LYS A 94 -7.55 8.30 0.38
C LYS A 94 -8.60 9.39 0.23
N SER A 95 -8.56 10.39 1.11
CA SER A 95 -9.51 11.50 1.09
C SER A 95 -9.41 12.34 -0.18
N TRP A 96 -8.20 12.59 -0.67
CA TRP A 96 -7.98 13.31 -1.92
C TRP A 96 -8.45 12.49 -3.13
N THR A 97 -8.05 11.22 -3.22
CA THR A 97 -8.42 10.34 -4.35
C THR A 97 -9.93 10.08 -4.40
N THR A 98 -10.62 9.99 -3.26
CA THR A 98 -12.09 9.95 -3.24
C THR A 98 -12.71 11.21 -3.83
N ARG A 99 -12.21 12.40 -3.49
CA ARG A 99 -12.79 13.67 -3.97
C ARG A 99 -12.44 13.97 -5.43
N SER A 100 -11.21 13.65 -5.84
CA SER A 100 -10.68 14.05 -7.15
C SER A 100 -10.85 12.99 -8.23
N ILE A 101 -10.88 11.70 -7.85
CA ILE A 101 -10.96 10.57 -8.79
C ILE A 101 -12.31 9.83 -8.64
N GLY A 102 -12.97 9.95 -7.48
CA GLY A 102 -14.25 9.27 -7.21
C GLY A 102 -14.11 7.91 -6.52
N VAL A 103 -12.88 7.47 -6.20
CA VAL A 103 -12.64 6.15 -5.61
C VAL A 103 -13.22 6.04 -4.21
N GLN A 104 -14.07 5.03 -4.00
CA GLN A 104 -14.63 4.71 -2.70
C GLN A 104 -13.74 3.68 -1.99
N TRP A 105 -12.97 4.11 -1.00
CA TRP A 105 -12.06 3.24 -0.25
C TRP A 105 -12.73 2.64 1.00
N GLN A 106 -12.34 1.43 1.38
CA GLN A 106 -12.64 0.88 2.71
C GLN A 106 -12.05 1.78 3.80
N ARG A 107 -12.61 1.78 5.02
CA ARG A 107 -12.12 2.66 6.10
C ARG A 107 -10.68 2.35 6.49
N GLN A 108 -10.41 1.07 6.77
CA GLN A 108 -9.09 0.57 7.14
C GLN A 108 -8.25 0.24 5.89
N TRP A 109 -6.98 -0.02 6.11
CA TRP A 109 -6.06 -0.60 5.13
C TRP A 109 -5.18 -1.62 5.88
N PHE A 110 -4.53 -2.50 5.14
CA PHE A 110 -3.51 -3.39 5.69
C PHE A 110 -2.15 -2.73 5.53
N ASP A 111 -1.32 -2.83 6.55
CA ASP A 111 0.10 -2.48 6.49
C ASP A 111 0.94 -3.55 7.20
N HIS A 112 2.15 -3.75 6.68
CA HIS A 112 3.14 -4.66 7.24
C HIS A 112 4.52 -4.05 7.09
N ARG A 113 5.16 -3.77 8.22
CA ARG A 113 6.52 -3.23 8.29
C ARG A 113 7.52 -4.29 7.82
N LEU A 114 8.39 -3.92 6.90
CA LEU A 114 9.45 -4.78 6.37
C LEU A 114 10.74 -4.62 7.17
N ARG A 115 11.42 -5.74 7.42
CA ARG A 115 12.66 -5.83 8.18
C ARG A 115 13.78 -6.33 7.29
N GLY A 116 14.63 -5.39 6.88
CA GLY A 116 15.82 -5.67 6.07
C GLY A 116 15.53 -5.96 4.60
N ASP A 117 16.62 -6.07 3.84
CA ASP A 117 16.58 -6.11 2.37
C ASP A 117 15.96 -7.39 1.81
N GLU A 118 16.13 -8.53 2.48
CA GLU A 118 15.62 -9.81 2.00
C GLU A 118 14.08 -9.84 2.02
N GLU A 119 13.47 -9.40 3.12
CA GLU A 119 12.02 -9.30 3.22
C GLU A 119 11.49 -8.28 2.22
N TRP A 120 12.19 -7.16 2.05
CA TRP A 120 11.88 -6.17 1.02
C TRP A 120 11.86 -6.78 -0.39
N ARG A 121 12.91 -7.51 -0.79
CA ARG A 121 13.01 -8.13 -2.12
C ARG A 121 11.87 -9.14 -2.33
N LYS A 122 11.60 -9.99 -1.35
CA LYS A 122 10.49 -10.97 -1.39
C LYS A 122 9.14 -10.28 -1.57
N LYS A 123 8.91 -9.17 -0.86
CA LYS A 123 7.65 -8.42 -0.96
C LYS A 123 7.55 -7.62 -2.26
N ALA A 124 8.65 -7.11 -2.80
CA ALA A 124 8.69 -6.47 -4.11
C ALA A 124 8.34 -7.46 -5.23
N ASP A 125 8.97 -8.63 -5.22
CA ASP A 125 8.66 -9.70 -6.18
C ASP A 125 7.20 -10.14 -6.06
N TYR A 126 6.72 -10.37 -4.84
CA TYR A 126 5.30 -10.67 -4.59
C TYR A 126 4.39 -9.58 -5.17
N LEU A 127 4.64 -8.30 -4.84
CA LEU A 127 3.85 -7.16 -5.28
C LEU A 127 3.71 -7.14 -6.81
N LEU A 128 4.83 -7.27 -7.53
CA LEU A 128 4.84 -7.21 -9.00
C LEU A 128 4.19 -8.43 -9.65
N ASN A 129 4.24 -9.60 -9.01
CA ASN A 129 3.60 -10.82 -9.51
C ASN A 129 2.11 -10.93 -9.16
N ASN A 130 1.52 -10.01 -8.37
CA ASN A 130 0.09 -10.08 -8.01
C ASN A 130 -0.84 -10.12 -9.24
N PRO A 131 -0.63 -9.32 -10.30
CA PRO A 131 -1.45 -9.40 -11.51
C PRO A 131 -1.44 -10.78 -12.17
N VAL A 132 -0.27 -11.44 -12.23
CA VAL A 132 -0.14 -12.81 -12.76
C VAL A 132 -0.86 -13.82 -11.87
N ARG A 133 -0.65 -13.72 -10.55
CA ARG A 133 -1.32 -14.60 -9.58
C ARG A 133 -2.85 -14.46 -9.60
N ALA A 134 -3.35 -13.29 -9.99
CA ALA A 134 -4.77 -13.01 -10.17
C ALA A 134 -5.29 -13.41 -11.56
N GLY A 135 -4.44 -13.91 -12.46
CA GLY A 135 -4.80 -14.31 -13.82
C GLY A 135 -5.11 -13.14 -14.76
N LEU A 136 -4.64 -11.93 -14.44
CA LEU A 136 -4.92 -10.72 -15.21
C LEU A 136 -3.97 -10.55 -16.41
N VAL A 137 -2.74 -11.04 -16.28
CA VAL A 137 -1.70 -11.08 -17.31
C VAL A 137 -0.84 -12.33 -17.17
N SER A 138 -0.09 -12.69 -18.20
CA SER A 138 0.80 -13.86 -18.18
C SER A 138 2.21 -13.53 -17.67
N ASP A 139 2.65 -12.29 -17.88
CA ASP A 139 3.95 -11.77 -17.45
C ASP A 139 3.74 -10.50 -16.60
N PRO A 140 4.41 -10.33 -15.44
CA PRO A 140 4.34 -9.10 -14.65
C PRO A 140 4.67 -7.82 -15.42
N LEU A 141 5.45 -7.93 -16.49
CA LEU A 141 5.83 -6.81 -17.35
C LEU A 141 4.68 -6.30 -18.21
N GLU A 142 3.69 -7.14 -18.49
CA GLU A 142 2.50 -6.80 -19.28
C GLU A 142 1.49 -5.98 -18.50
N TRP A 143 1.58 -5.93 -17.16
CA TRP A 143 0.63 -5.17 -16.35
C TRP A 143 0.91 -3.65 -16.47
N PRO A 144 0.00 -2.87 -17.08
CA PRO A 144 0.25 -1.45 -17.30
C PRO A 144 0.02 -0.62 -16.04
N TRP A 145 -0.79 -1.10 -15.10
CA TRP A 145 -1.24 -0.33 -13.94
C TRP A 145 -0.28 -0.46 -12.76
N ARG A 146 0.98 -0.09 -13.00
CA ARG A 146 2.05 -0.14 -12.00
C ARG A 146 2.95 1.08 -12.06
N PHE A 147 3.50 1.43 -10.90
CA PHE A 147 4.55 2.42 -10.76
C PHE A 147 5.79 1.75 -10.17
N LEU A 148 6.94 2.03 -10.76
CA LEU A 148 8.25 1.66 -10.27
C LEU A 148 9.07 2.93 -10.12
N ALA A 149 9.65 3.16 -8.95
CA ALA A 149 10.58 4.26 -8.79
C ALA A 149 11.84 4.00 -9.64
N PRO A 150 12.41 5.02 -10.29
CA PRO A 150 13.72 4.89 -10.91
C PRO A 150 14.76 4.48 -9.85
N ARG A 151 15.71 3.65 -10.26
CA ARG A 151 16.86 3.26 -9.41
C ARG A 151 17.77 4.43 -9.14
#